data_AF-A0A1E5V397-F1
#
_entry.id   AF-A0A1E5V397-F1
#
_cell.length_a   1.000
_cell.length_b   1.000
_cell.length_c   1.000
_cell.angle_alpha   90.00
_cell.angle_beta   90.00
_cell.angle_gamma   90.00
#
_symmetry.space_group_name_H-M   'P 1'
#
loop_
_entity.id
_entity.type
_entity.pdbx_description
1 polymer ?
#
loop_
_entity_poly.entity_id
_entity_poly.type
_entity_poly.pdbx_seq_one_letter_code
_entity_poly.pdbx_strand_id
1 'polypeptide(L)'
;MELYLIPYGHTYGPMVLNILGICADIQRQLVIKGDVVSDSSLQLLHIFFIKYKFYETCPPNCACNQPQDWRSGSVSLTALEVIEIENFGGSGPEIDLLKPLFRCAPLLKRATVKPRPNTLPSIRACKEICGIFKKNASVKCYAYDSWGKKVLYARSTYASRCSGR
;
A
#
# COMPACT_ATOMS: atom_id res chain seq x y z
N MET A 1 -3.67 8.18 10.62
CA MET A 1 -2.20 8.29 10.56
C MET A 1 -1.80 8.57 9.13
N GLU A 2 -0.87 9.48 8.92
CA GLU A 2 -0.36 9.84 7.58
C GLU A 2 1.14 9.56 7.50
N LEU A 3 1.59 9.01 6.37
CA LEU A 3 2.99 8.75 6.07
C LEU A 3 3.35 9.35 4.72
N TYR A 4 4.33 10.26 4.72
CA TYR A 4 4.91 10.84 3.53
C TYR A 4 6.22 10.11 3.23
N LEU A 5 6.23 9.33 2.15
CA LEU A 5 7.38 8.51 1.79
C LEU A 5 8.15 9.16 0.65
N ILE A 6 9.38 9.57 0.94
CA ILE A 6 10.36 9.90 -0.09
C ILE A 6 11.17 8.62 -0.33
N PRO A 7 10.96 7.91 -1.46
CA PRO A 7 11.66 6.66 -1.72
C PRO A 7 13.11 6.94 -2.09
N TYR A 8 13.96 7.11 -1.07
CA TYR A 8 15.41 7.12 -1.20
C TYR A 8 15.92 5.68 -1.15
N GLY A 9 16.65 5.26 -2.20
CA GLY A 9 17.25 3.93 -2.27
C GLY A 9 16.28 2.81 -2.70
N HIS A 10 16.74 1.57 -2.54
CA HIS A 10 16.17 0.39 -3.19
C HIS A 10 15.12 -0.37 -2.38
N THR A 11 15.06 -0.18 -1.07
CA THR A 11 14.06 -0.78 -0.16
C THR A 11 13.69 0.17 0.97
N TYR A 12 12.40 0.47 1.12
CA TYR A 12 11.86 1.28 2.24
C TYR A 12 10.75 0.56 3.00
N GLY A 13 10.22 -0.55 2.47
CA GLY A 13 9.18 -1.34 3.13
C GLY A 13 9.48 -1.80 4.57
N PRO A 14 10.70 -2.26 4.93
CA PRO A 14 10.99 -2.62 6.32
C PRO A 14 10.88 -1.44 7.26
N MET A 15 11.40 -0.27 6.86
CA MET A 15 11.32 0.96 7.64
C MET A 15 9.86 1.38 7.83
N VAL A 16 9.06 1.36 6.76
CA VAL A 16 7.64 1.69 6.83
C VAL A 16 6.92 0.74 7.79
N LEU A 17 7.11 -0.58 7.67
CA LEU A 17 6.47 -1.52 8.57
C LEU A 17 6.89 -1.33 10.03
N ASN A 18 8.16 -1.02 10.30
CA ASN A 18 8.63 -0.76 11.65
C ASN A 18 7.96 0.48 12.26
N ILE A 19 7.89 1.59 11.50
CA ILE A 19 7.17 2.80 11.92
C ILE A 19 5.70 2.47 12.18
N LEU A 20 5.05 1.74 11.27
CA LEU A 20 3.66 1.32 11.43
C LEU A 20 3.45 0.47 12.68
N GLY A 21 4.38 -0.42 13.01
CA GLY A 21 4.32 -1.25 14.22
C GLY A 21 4.42 -0.41 15.49
N ILE A 22 5.40 0.49 15.55
CA ILE A 22 5.57 1.41 16.69
C ILE A 22 4.33 2.29 16.85
N CYS A 23 3.82 2.87 15.75
CA CYS A 23 2.62 3.70 15.80
C CYS A 23 1.38 2.91 16.15
N ALA A 24 1.22 1.67 15.67
CA ALA A 24 0.10 0.80 16.04
C ALA A 24 0.14 0.46 17.53
N ASP A 25 1.30 0.17 18.10
CA ASP A 25 1.46 -0.09 19.53
C ASP A 25 1.17 1.16 20.37
N ILE A 26 1.64 2.33 19.93
CA ILE A 26 1.32 3.61 20.56
C ILE A 26 -0.18 3.89 20.48
N GLN A 27 -0.81 3.70 19.33
CA GLN A 27 -2.25 3.90 19.13
C GLN A 27 -3.11 2.94 19.95
N ARG A 28 -2.64 1.71 20.18
CA ARG A 28 -3.29 0.76 21.11
C ARG A 28 -3.28 1.25 22.56
N GLN A 29 -2.19 1.91 22.97
CA GLN A 29 -2.04 2.40 24.33
C GLN A 29 -2.77 3.73 24.57
N LEU A 30 -2.91 4.58 23.55
CA LEU A 30 -3.53 5.91 23.62
C LEU A 30 -5.04 5.94 23.33
N VAL A 31 -5.75 4.80 23.44
CA VAL A 31 -7.22 4.82 23.34
C VAL A 31 -7.80 5.49 24.59
N ILE A 32 -7.93 6.82 24.55
CA ILE A 32 -8.73 7.58 25.51
C ILE A 32 -10.18 7.11 25.30
N LYS A 33 -10.71 6.33 26.25
CA LYS A 33 -12.13 6.03 26.33
C LYS A 33 -12.86 7.35 26.62
N GLY A 34 -13.28 8.02 25.56
CA GLY A 34 -14.10 9.23 25.63
C GLY A 34 -15.21 9.11 24.61
N ASP A 35 -16.45 9.04 25.12
CA ASP A 35 -17.68 9.07 24.35
C ASP A 35 -17.74 10.31 23.44
N VAL A 36 -17.54 10.14 22.14
CA VAL A 36 -18.05 11.08 21.12
C VAL A 36 -18.50 10.28 19.91
N VAL A 37 -19.82 10.27 19.71
CA VAL A 37 -20.48 9.77 18.51
C VAL A 37 -20.07 10.64 17.32
N SER A 38 -19.39 10.03 16.37
CA SER A 38 -19.27 10.50 14.99
C SER A 38 -19.06 9.26 14.15
N ASP A 39 -19.82 9.11 13.06
CA ASP A 39 -19.75 8.03 12.06
C ASP A 39 -18.40 8.00 11.27
N SER A 40 -17.32 8.47 11.91
CA SER A 40 -15.98 8.75 11.39
C SER A 40 -14.89 7.90 12.09
N SER A 41 -15.24 6.79 12.74
CA SER A 41 -14.36 6.03 13.65
C SER A 41 -13.37 5.05 12.97
N LEU A 42 -13.19 5.10 11.64
CA LEU A 42 -12.30 4.16 10.94
C LEU A 42 -10.84 4.54 11.16
N GLN A 43 -10.00 3.59 11.58
CA GLN A 43 -8.55 3.83 11.59
C GLN A 43 -8.02 3.83 10.16
N LEU A 44 -7.63 5.02 9.70
CA LEU A 44 -7.12 5.29 8.36
C LEU A 44 -5.59 5.40 8.38
N LEU A 45 -4.96 4.66 7.48
CA LEU A 45 -3.58 4.87 7.07
C LEU A 45 -3.56 5.54 5.69
N HIS A 46 -3.08 6.78 5.65
CA HIS A 46 -2.83 7.50 4.40
C HIS A 46 -1.33 7.47 4.09
N ILE A 47 -0.97 7.02 2.90
CA ILE A 47 0.42 6.97 2.42
C ILE A 47 0.53 7.83 1.16
N PHE A 48 1.40 8.83 1.20
CA PHE A 48 1.69 9.69 0.06
C PHE A 48 3.12 9.48 -0.42
N PHE A 49 3.31 8.97 -1.63
CA PHE A 49 4.64 8.86 -2.23
C PHE A 49 5.09 10.21 -2.79
N ILE A 50 6.31 10.64 -2.49
CA ILE A 50 6.88 11.86 -3.06
C ILE A 50 7.75 11.47 -4.25
N LYS A 51 7.53 12.10 -5.40
CA LYS A 51 8.30 11.80 -6.62
C LYS A 51 9.73 12.33 -6.44
N TYR A 52 10.69 11.42 -6.45
CA TYR A 52 12.11 11.75 -6.46
C TYR A 52 12.82 11.00 -7.59
N LYS A 53 13.63 11.71 -8.39
CA LYS A 53 14.43 11.10 -9.47
C LYS A 53 15.81 10.77 -8.92
N PHE A 54 15.97 9.57 -8.37
CA PHE A 54 17.30 9.05 -8.05
C PHE A 54 17.35 7.57 -8.41
N TYR A 55 18.26 7.23 -9.31
CA TYR A 55 18.52 5.87 -9.77
C TYR A 55 20.00 5.63 -9.58
N GLU A 56 20.41 5.33 -8.36
CA GLU A 56 21.59 4.49 -8.23
C GLU A 56 21.19 3.09 -8.64
N THR A 57 22.05 2.41 -9.39
CA THR A 57 21.93 0.96 -9.57
C THR A 57 22.42 0.30 -8.29
N CYS A 58 21.72 -0.74 -7.82
CA CYS A 58 22.19 -1.50 -6.67
C CYS A 58 23.65 -1.93 -6.91
N PRO A 59 24.58 -1.71 -5.97
CA PRO A 59 25.88 -2.33 -6.07
C PRO A 59 25.73 -3.86 -6.10
N PRO A 60 26.69 -4.58 -6.70
CA PRO A 60 26.75 -6.03 -6.55
C PRO A 60 26.76 -6.37 -5.05
N ASN A 61 25.88 -7.27 -4.60
CA ASN A 61 25.66 -7.63 -3.19
C ASN A 61 24.87 -6.62 -2.33
N CYS A 62 24.07 -5.72 -2.92
CA CYS A 62 23.12 -4.94 -2.12
C CYS A 62 22.16 -5.85 -1.34
N ALA A 63 22.16 -5.71 -0.01
CA ALA A 63 21.27 -6.45 0.89
C ALA A 63 19.76 -6.19 0.63
N CYS A 64 19.45 -5.16 -0.17
CA CYS A 64 18.10 -4.86 -0.64
C CYS A 64 17.45 -6.02 -1.44
N ASN A 65 18.25 -6.90 -2.06
CA ASN A 65 17.76 -8.07 -2.80
C ASN A 65 17.63 -9.33 -1.95
N GLN A 66 18.20 -9.34 -0.74
CA GLN A 66 17.97 -10.46 0.18
C GLN A 66 16.52 -10.42 0.66
N PRO A 67 15.89 -11.57 0.92
CA PRO A 67 14.61 -11.61 1.61
C PRO A 67 14.85 -11.08 3.02
N GLN A 68 14.79 -9.76 3.19
CA GLN A 68 14.70 -9.18 4.51
C GLN A 68 13.37 -9.65 5.09
N ASP A 69 13.42 -10.17 6.31
CA ASP A 69 12.30 -10.83 6.99
C ASP A 69 11.03 -9.97 7.06
N TRP A 70 11.06 -8.67 6.77
CA TRP A 70 9.87 -7.81 6.70
C TRP A 70 8.86 -8.23 5.63
N ARG A 71 9.31 -8.83 4.51
CA ARG A 71 8.38 -9.36 3.50
C ARG A 71 7.56 -10.52 4.04
N SER A 72 8.02 -11.20 5.09
CA SER A 72 7.34 -12.26 5.85
C SER A 72 6.96 -11.86 7.29
N GLY A 73 7.38 -10.68 7.75
CA GLY A 73 7.40 -10.27 9.16
C GLY A 73 6.03 -9.94 9.76
N SER A 74 5.99 -9.89 11.10
CA SER A 74 4.80 -10.01 11.94
C SER A 74 4.36 -8.72 12.64
N VAL A 75 4.37 -7.58 11.95
CA VAL A 75 3.73 -6.37 12.50
C VAL A 75 2.21 -6.59 12.58
N SER A 76 1.58 -6.20 13.69
CA SER A 76 0.14 -6.38 13.92
C SER A 76 -0.61 -5.05 13.79
N LEU A 77 -1.20 -4.80 12.62
CA LEU A 77 -2.04 -3.64 12.33
C LEU A 77 -3.52 -3.97 12.59
N THR A 78 -3.81 -4.64 13.70
CA THR A 78 -5.13 -5.26 13.97
C THR A 78 -6.29 -4.28 14.15
N ALA A 79 -6.03 -2.98 14.28
CA ALA A 79 -7.09 -1.99 14.35
C ALA A 79 -7.24 -1.16 13.06
N LEU A 80 -6.38 -1.38 12.06
CA LEU A 80 -6.39 -0.68 10.79
C LEU A 80 -7.56 -1.14 9.92
N GLU A 81 -8.42 -0.21 9.52
CA GLU A 81 -9.65 -0.53 8.76
C GLU A 81 -9.64 0.03 7.33
N VAL A 82 -8.89 1.11 7.09
CA VAL A 82 -8.81 1.73 5.75
C VAL A 82 -7.37 2.07 5.41
N ILE A 83 -6.99 1.80 4.17
CA ILE A 83 -5.73 2.26 3.58
C ILE A 83 -6.03 3.13 2.37
N GLU A 84 -5.37 4.28 2.29
CA GLU A 84 -5.35 5.12 1.10
C GLU A 84 -3.91 5.40 0.71
N ILE A 85 -3.58 5.11 -0.55
CA ILE A 85 -2.25 5.31 -1.11
C ILE A 85 -2.36 6.26 -2.29
N GLU A 86 -1.59 7.32 -2.24
CA GLU A 86 -1.57 8.37 -3.24
C GLU A 86 -0.21 8.51 -3.90
N ASN A 87 -0.23 9.11 -5.08
CA ASN A 87 0.94 9.29 -5.92
C ASN A 87 1.70 7.95 -6.14
N PHE A 88 0.93 6.89 -6.38
CA PHE A 88 1.46 5.57 -6.65
C PHE A 88 1.97 5.45 -8.09
N GLY A 89 3.24 5.09 -8.29
CA GLY A 89 3.82 4.89 -9.63
C GLY A 89 3.92 3.43 -10.07
N GLY A 90 3.66 2.47 -9.19
CA GLY A 90 3.71 1.05 -9.52
C GLY A 90 5.13 0.51 -9.70
N SER A 91 6.09 1.07 -8.96
CA SER A 91 7.42 0.46 -8.87
C SER A 91 7.36 -0.83 -8.05
N GLY A 92 8.32 -1.75 -8.27
CA GLY A 92 8.39 -3.00 -7.52
C GLY A 92 8.33 -2.82 -6.00
N PRO A 93 9.13 -1.91 -5.41
CA PRO A 93 9.05 -1.61 -3.97
C PRO A 93 7.67 -1.09 -3.50
N GLU A 94 6.99 -0.27 -4.32
CA GLU A 94 5.66 0.25 -3.97
C GLU A 94 4.60 -0.87 -3.95
N ILE A 95 4.67 -1.78 -4.92
CA ILE A 95 3.79 -2.95 -4.99
C ILE A 95 4.10 -3.94 -3.86
N ASP A 96 5.38 -4.15 -3.56
CA ASP A 96 5.82 -5.02 -2.47
C ASP A 96 5.33 -4.53 -1.11
N LEU A 97 5.19 -3.22 -0.91
CA LEU A 97 4.62 -2.64 0.32
C LEU A 97 3.14 -2.99 0.51
N LEU A 98 2.37 -3.20 -0.57
CA LEU A 98 0.96 -3.59 -0.45
C LEU A 98 0.81 -4.94 0.26
N LYS A 99 1.64 -5.92 -0.10
CA LYS A 99 1.53 -7.31 0.40
C LYS A 99 1.48 -7.40 1.93
N PRO A 100 2.43 -6.84 2.70
CA PRO A 100 2.38 -6.90 4.15
C PRO A 100 1.25 -6.03 4.73
N LEU A 101 0.86 -4.92 4.12
CA LEU A 101 -0.27 -4.11 4.61
C LEU A 101 -1.58 -4.92 4.66
N PHE A 102 -1.86 -5.71 3.63
CA PHE A 102 -3.02 -6.61 3.62
C PHE A 102 -2.86 -7.77 4.61
N ARG A 103 -1.66 -8.37 4.70
CA ARG A 103 -1.40 -9.49 5.62
C ARG A 103 -1.53 -9.09 7.09
N CYS A 104 -1.02 -7.92 7.44
CA CYS A 104 -0.85 -7.46 8.82
C CYS A 104 -2.10 -6.75 9.38
N ALA A 105 -3.09 -6.43 8.54
CA ALA A 105 -4.31 -5.72 8.91
C ALA A 105 -5.56 -6.60 8.78
N PRO A 106 -5.84 -7.50 9.75
CA PRO A 106 -6.97 -8.43 9.67
C PRO A 106 -8.35 -7.76 9.66
N LEU A 107 -8.48 -6.52 10.15
CA LEU A 107 -9.72 -5.75 10.12
C LEU A 107 -9.83 -4.79 8.92
N LEU A 108 -8.95 -4.91 7.93
CA LEU A 108 -8.94 -4.03 6.77
C LEU A 108 -10.25 -4.20 5.98
N LYS A 109 -11.05 -3.13 5.91
CA LYS A 109 -12.34 -3.09 5.21
C LYS A 109 -12.19 -2.51 3.81
N ARG A 110 -11.27 -1.55 3.63
CA ARG A 110 -11.09 -0.82 2.36
C ARG A 110 -9.63 -0.52 2.08
N ALA A 111 -9.22 -0.67 0.82
CA ALA A 111 -7.92 -0.25 0.33
C ALA A 111 -8.08 0.54 -0.97
N THR A 112 -7.47 1.71 -1.05
CA THR A 112 -7.52 2.58 -2.23
C THR A 112 -6.11 2.89 -2.71
N VAL A 113 -5.85 2.73 -4.01
CA VAL A 113 -4.59 3.11 -4.66
C VAL A 113 -4.87 4.13 -5.77
N LYS A 114 -4.35 5.34 -5.61
CA LYS A 114 -4.44 6.44 -6.57
C LYS A 114 -3.09 6.63 -7.25
N PRO A 115 -3.02 6.55 -8.59
CA PRO A 115 -1.76 6.66 -9.31
C PRO A 115 -1.25 8.10 -9.29
N ARG A 116 0.04 8.28 -9.59
CA ARG A 116 0.58 9.63 -9.81
C ARG A 116 -0.13 10.29 -10.99
N PRO A 117 -0.36 11.62 -10.93
CA PRO A 117 -0.80 12.37 -12.10
C PRO A 117 0.12 12.11 -13.29
N ASN A 118 -0.48 11.97 -14.47
CA ASN A 118 0.22 11.76 -15.75
C ASN A 118 1.19 10.57 -15.76
N THR A 119 1.01 9.60 -14.87
CA THR A 119 1.81 8.38 -14.82
C THR A 119 0.89 7.18 -14.93
N LEU A 120 1.12 6.34 -15.94
CA LEU A 120 0.43 5.07 -16.08
C LEU A 120 1.31 3.96 -15.50
N PRO A 121 0.83 3.19 -14.50
CA PRO A 121 1.55 2.00 -14.06
C PRO A 121 1.74 1.02 -15.22
N SER A 122 2.87 0.30 -15.24
CA SER A 122 3.12 -0.70 -16.27
C SER A 122 2.06 -1.80 -16.28
N ILE A 123 1.86 -2.49 -17.41
CA ILE A 123 0.95 -3.64 -17.50
C ILE A 123 1.31 -4.71 -16.45
N ARG A 124 2.60 -4.92 -16.22
CA ARG A 124 3.10 -5.82 -15.18
C ARG A 124 2.66 -5.37 -13.79
N ALA A 125 2.87 -4.09 -13.45
CA ALA A 125 2.44 -3.51 -12.18
C ALA A 125 0.92 -3.68 -11.97
N CYS A 126 0.12 -3.37 -12.99
CA CYS A 126 -1.32 -3.56 -12.96
C CYS A 126 -1.72 -5.02 -12.68
N LYS A 127 -1.10 -5.99 -13.35
CA LYS A 127 -1.34 -7.42 -13.13
C LYS A 127 -1.00 -7.85 -11.70
N GLU A 128 0.13 -7.38 -11.16
CA GLU A 128 0.55 -7.71 -9.80
C GLU A 128 -0.41 -7.13 -8.75
N ILE A 129 -0.81 -5.86 -8.87
CA ILE A 129 -1.79 -5.21 -7.99
C ILE A 129 -3.14 -5.94 -8.04
N CYS A 130 -3.61 -6.28 -9.25
CA CYS A 130 -4.83 -7.07 -9.41
C CYS A 130 -4.74 -8.44 -8.71
N GLY A 131 -3.57 -9.09 -8.79
CA GLY A 131 -3.31 -10.35 -8.10
C GLY A 131 -3.39 -10.21 -6.58
N ILE A 132 -2.85 -9.13 -6.01
CA ILE A 132 -2.94 -8.82 -4.58
C ILE A 132 -4.39 -8.59 -4.18
N PHE A 133 -5.15 -7.78 -4.92
CA PHE A 133 -6.55 -7.51 -4.60
C PHE A 133 -7.43 -8.77 -4.69
N LYS A 134 -7.21 -9.62 -5.69
CA LYS A 134 -7.94 -10.90 -5.83
C LYS A 134 -7.68 -11.85 -4.65
N LYS A 135 -6.45 -11.89 -4.14
CA LYS A 135 -6.09 -12.70 -2.96
C LYS A 135 -6.73 -12.18 -1.67
N ASN A 136 -7.12 -10.91 -1.63
CA ASN A 136 -7.71 -10.25 -0.47
C ASN A 136 -9.18 -9.86 -0.74
N ALA A 137 -9.98 -10.84 -1.21
CA ALA A 137 -11.34 -10.62 -1.68
C ALA A 137 -12.33 -10.12 -0.60
N SER A 138 -12.01 -10.28 0.67
CA SER A 138 -12.78 -9.71 1.79
C SER A 138 -12.67 -8.18 1.90
N VAL A 139 -11.65 -7.58 1.29
CA VAL A 139 -11.38 -6.14 1.36
C VAL A 139 -11.94 -5.43 0.13
N LYS A 140 -12.66 -4.32 0.33
CA LYS A 140 -13.10 -3.46 -0.77
C LYS A 140 -11.90 -2.71 -1.35
N CYS A 141 -11.34 -3.23 -2.44
CA CYS A 141 -10.18 -2.64 -3.12
C CYS A 141 -10.60 -1.73 -4.28
N TYR A 142 -9.97 -0.55 -4.36
CA TYR A 142 -10.17 0.43 -5.42
C TYR A 142 -8.83 0.87 -6.00
N ALA A 143 -8.71 0.85 -7.33
CA ALA A 143 -7.63 1.52 -8.03
C ALA A 143 -8.19 2.61 -8.94
N TYR A 144 -7.47 3.71 -9.09
CA TYR A 144 -7.81 4.80 -9.97
C TYR A 144 -6.84 4.84 -11.16
N ASP A 145 -7.24 5.49 -12.26
CA ASP A 145 -6.30 5.89 -13.31
C ASP A 145 -5.77 7.31 -13.07
N SER A 146 -4.83 7.73 -13.91
CA SER A 146 -4.19 9.04 -13.85
C SER A 146 -5.14 10.21 -14.11
N TRP A 147 -6.37 9.95 -14.56
CA TRP A 147 -7.43 10.94 -14.79
C TRP A 147 -8.45 10.98 -13.64
N GLY A 148 -8.19 10.25 -12.55
CA GLY A 148 -9.07 10.20 -11.39
C GLY A 148 -10.34 9.35 -11.61
N LYS A 149 -10.43 8.62 -12.72
CA LYS A 149 -11.50 7.66 -12.92
C LYS A 149 -11.22 6.42 -12.07
N LYS A 150 -12.26 5.84 -11.47
CA LYS A 150 -12.15 4.57 -10.77
C LYS A 150 -11.99 3.43 -11.78
N VAL A 151 -10.82 2.79 -11.77
CA VAL A 151 -10.37 1.81 -12.78
C VAL A 151 -10.16 0.42 -12.17
N LEU A 152 -10.73 0.05 -11.00
CA LEU A 152 -10.95 -1.37 -10.64
C LEU A 152 -11.91 -1.61 -9.45
N TYR A 153 -12.78 -2.61 -9.61
CA TYR A 153 -13.48 -3.38 -8.56
C TYR A 153 -13.23 -4.87 -8.84
N ALA A 154 -12.89 -5.63 -7.81
CA ALA A 154 -12.67 -7.07 -7.85
C ALA A 154 -13.99 -7.84 -8.11
N ARG A 155 -14.52 -7.75 -9.33
CA ARG A 155 -15.38 -8.76 -9.95
C ARG A 155 -15.29 -8.55 -11.46
N SER A 156 -14.50 -9.40 -12.11
CA SER A 156 -14.53 -9.70 -13.56
C SER A 156 -15.02 -8.56 -14.47
N THR A 157 -14.11 -7.72 -14.99
CA THR A 157 -14.28 -6.96 -16.27
C THR A 157 -13.06 -6.13 -16.70
N TYR A 158 -11.98 -6.03 -15.91
CA TYR A 158 -10.69 -5.45 -16.36
C TYR A 158 -9.85 -6.40 -17.23
N ALA A 159 -10.53 -7.25 -17.99
CA ALA A 159 -9.91 -8.08 -19.00
C ALA A 159 -9.31 -7.23 -20.14
N SER A 160 -9.86 -6.04 -20.44
CA SER A 160 -9.52 -5.29 -21.66
C SER A 160 -8.15 -4.60 -21.69
N ARG A 161 -7.44 -4.48 -20.56
CA ARG A 161 -6.02 -4.04 -20.53
C ARG A 161 -5.03 -5.14 -20.13
N CYS A 162 -5.52 -6.34 -19.80
CA CYS A 162 -4.67 -7.49 -19.48
C CYS A 162 -4.41 -8.41 -20.70
N SER A 163 -5.23 -8.30 -21.74
CA SER A 163 -5.02 -8.91 -23.05
C SER A 163 -4.47 -7.87 -24.03
N GLY A 164 -3.28 -8.13 -24.57
CA GLY A 164 -2.53 -7.18 -25.39
C GLY A 164 -3.19 -6.81 -26.71
N ARG A 165 -2.66 -5.73 -27.29
CA ARG A 165 -1.91 -5.83 -28.55
C ARG A 165 -0.55 -5.22 -28.33
#